data_AF-A0A8C5HD87-F1
#
_entry.id   AF-A0A8C5HD87-F1
#
_cell.length_a   1.000
_cell.length_b   1.000
_cell.length_c   1.000
_cell.angle_alpha   90.00
_cell.angle_beta   90.00
_cell.angle_gamma   90.00
#
_symmetry.space_group_name_H-M   'P 1'
#
loop_
_entity.id
_entity.type
_entity.pdbx_description
1 polymer ?
#
loop_
_entity_poly.entity_id
_entity_poly.type
_entity_poly.pdbx_seq_one_letter_code
_entity_poly.pdbx_strand_id
1 'polypeptide(L)'
;MALFFWSSLFIFGSLNSGSALPPTEPPLIHDHPFIGVWNAPTKLCQQLHIPLDTGAFQAVTTTTAVPGQFLTIFYEDRLGLYPKVDYTKHRLQKGGIPQKGNLTEHLAKAQKQIDQYILQDSSPGLVVIDWESWRPIWEQNWGLKRIYQRLSLDNAVQIAPFLSTKKISTLAKTQFQNASRRFMEKTISLGIRERPSRRWGFYLFPDCHNYDWKKPGYTGKCSAKTQHQNNQMSWLWERSTALFPSVYLHLSGRNSPKAAFFARNRVQEAMRVAGLSKRPYIVPIYVYSQPLYQDQTESFLTQEDLISTIGEFAALGASGVVLWGSSKDYNSQAACQDLSDYLTSTLDPYVANVTAAAMLCSEVLCQSKGRCVRKTYDSLSYLHLNPTYFRILRTNRYIAVGLPSAADLNTWAENFTCQCYAGMSCSPKLLFPNSVKIIQV
;
A
#
# COMPACT_ATOMS: atom_id res chain seq x y z
N MET A 1 41.52 40.05 -36.03
CA MET A 1 40.45 39.98 -35.00
C MET A 1 39.52 38.84 -35.41
N ALA A 2 39.86 37.61 -35.01
CA ALA A 2 39.17 36.39 -35.43
C ALA A 2 38.47 35.79 -34.21
N LEU A 3 37.15 35.67 -34.27
CA LEU A 3 36.30 35.10 -33.22
C LEU A 3 36.16 33.60 -33.46
N PHE A 4 36.68 32.79 -32.53
CA PHE A 4 36.44 31.36 -32.47
C PHE A 4 35.09 31.08 -31.80
N PHE A 5 34.18 30.43 -32.52
CA PHE A 5 32.98 29.81 -31.96
C PHE A 5 33.35 28.43 -31.39
N TRP A 6 33.15 28.23 -30.09
CA TRP A 6 33.18 26.91 -29.46
C TRP A 6 31.74 26.38 -29.37
N SER A 7 31.46 25.33 -30.15
CA SER A 7 30.26 24.52 -30.04
C SER A 7 30.37 23.61 -28.81
N SER A 8 29.50 23.81 -27.83
CA SER A 8 29.40 22.92 -26.67
C SER A 8 28.47 21.75 -27.02
N LEU A 9 29.04 20.58 -27.29
CA LEU A 9 28.30 19.32 -27.39
C LEU A 9 27.80 18.92 -25.99
N PHE A 10 26.50 19.03 -25.73
CA PHE A 10 25.89 18.43 -24.54
C PHE A 10 25.75 16.91 -24.76
N ILE A 11 26.69 16.15 -24.20
CA ILE A 11 26.55 14.71 -24.04
C ILE A 11 25.49 14.47 -22.95
N PHE A 12 24.31 14.00 -23.35
CA PHE A 12 23.35 13.40 -22.42
C PHE A 12 23.95 12.09 -21.89
N GLY A 13 24.67 12.18 -20.77
CA GLY A 13 25.12 11.03 -20.01
C GLY A 13 23.91 10.31 -19.41
N SER A 14 23.66 9.10 -19.87
CA SER A 14 22.80 8.12 -19.20
C SER A 14 23.31 7.87 -17.78
N LEU A 15 22.57 8.36 -16.77
CA LEU A 15 22.80 8.02 -15.37
C LEU A 15 22.47 6.55 -15.14
N ASN A 16 23.48 5.69 -15.26
CA ASN A 16 23.42 4.32 -14.74
C ASN A 16 24.72 4.06 -13.97
N SER A 17 24.73 4.43 -12.68
CA SER A 17 25.80 4.11 -11.71
C SER A 17 25.30 4.38 -10.27
N GLY A 18 24.92 3.32 -9.56
CA GLY A 18 25.29 3.12 -8.15
C GLY A 18 24.80 4.07 -7.04
N SER A 19 23.69 4.80 -7.17
CA SER A 19 23.12 5.44 -5.96
C SER A 19 22.57 4.36 -5.02
N ALA A 20 23.12 4.26 -3.81
CA ALA A 20 22.58 3.38 -2.78
C ALA A 20 21.09 3.66 -2.58
N LEU A 21 20.27 2.61 -2.48
CA LEU A 21 18.84 2.75 -2.19
C LEU A 21 18.68 3.53 -0.88
N PRO A 22 17.70 4.46 -0.78
CA PRO A 22 17.47 5.14 0.49
C PRO A 22 17.14 4.10 1.57
N PRO A 23 17.66 4.26 2.80
CA PRO A 23 17.28 3.39 3.90
C PRO A 23 15.76 3.32 4.07
N THR A 24 15.27 2.24 4.65
CA THR A 24 13.84 2.04 4.94
C THR A 24 13.65 1.88 6.44
N GLU A 25 12.47 2.17 6.95
CA GLU A 25 12.18 1.91 8.36
C GLU A 25 12.42 0.43 8.72
N PRO A 26 12.95 0.12 9.92
CA PRO A 26 13.01 -1.24 10.43
C PRO A 26 11.66 -1.96 10.38
N PRO A 27 11.65 -3.30 10.33
CA PRO A 27 10.42 -4.10 10.35
C PRO A 27 9.50 -3.74 11.51
N LEU A 28 8.20 -3.62 11.22
CA LEU A 28 7.18 -3.33 12.25
C LEU A 28 7.06 -4.49 13.25
N ILE A 29 7.28 -5.71 12.77
CA ILE A 29 7.41 -6.93 13.58
C ILE A 29 8.85 -7.39 13.45
N HIS A 30 9.53 -7.57 14.58
CA HIS A 30 10.94 -7.96 14.64
C HIS A 30 11.22 -9.17 13.74
N ASP A 31 12.32 -9.14 12.99
CA ASP A 31 12.73 -10.17 12.01
C ASP A 31 11.78 -10.45 10.84
N HIS A 32 10.72 -9.64 10.61
CA HIS A 32 9.80 -9.83 9.48
C HIS A 32 9.89 -8.69 8.46
N PRO A 33 10.84 -8.74 7.50
CA PRO A 33 10.98 -7.73 6.44
C PRO A 33 9.72 -7.49 5.62
N PHE A 34 8.90 -8.53 5.50
CA PHE A 34 7.62 -8.58 4.80
C PHE A 34 6.60 -9.29 5.69
N ILE A 35 5.41 -8.71 5.87
CA ILE A 35 4.32 -9.31 6.64
C ILE A 35 3.02 -9.42 5.83
N GLY A 36 2.23 -10.45 6.08
CA GLY A 36 0.83 -10.54 5.71
C GLY A 36 -0.07 -10.07 6.86
N VAL A 37 -1.03 -9.20 6.55
CA VAL A 37 -2.08 -8.78 7.47
C VAL A 37 -3.43 -9.15 6.88
N TRP A 38 -4.20 -9.99 7.58
CA TRP A 38 -5.59 -10.25 7.22
C TRP A 38 -6.47 -9.13 7.76
N ASN A 39 -7.26 -8.48 6.90
CA ASN A 39 -8.20 -7.43 7.27
C ASN A 39 -9.56 -7.62 6.59
N ALA A 40 -10.31 -8.62 7.05
CA ALA A 40 -11.62 -8.92 6.48
C ALA A 40 -12.64 -9.40 7.53
N PRO A 41 -13.95 -9.17 7.31
CA PRO A 41 -14.99 -9.58 8.24
C PRO A 41 -15.38 -11.05 8.03
N THR A 42 -14.86 -11.95 8.87
CA THR A 42 -15.13 -13.40 8.80
C THR A 42 -16.04 -13.92 9.91
N LYS A 43 -16.79 -13.01 10.57
CA LYS A 43 -17.66 -13.34 11.72
C LYS A 43 -18.70 -14.41 11.39
N LEU A 44 -19.29 -14.38 10.18
CA LEU A 44 -20.25 -15.39 9.77
C LEU A 44 -19.60 -16.78 9.71
N CYS A 45 -18.42 -16.90 9.10
CA CYS A 45 -17.70 -18.17 9.01
C CYS A 45 -17.41 -18.75 10.40
N GLN A 46 -17.03 -17.88 11.36
CA GLN A 46 -16.86 -18.27 12.76
C GLN A 46 -18.16 -18.78 13.40
N GLN A 47 -19.30 -18.10 13.17
CA GLN A 47 -20.61 -18.53 13.66
C GLN A 47 -21.08 -19.85 13.05
N LEU A 48 -20.70 -20.10 11.79
CA LEU A 48 -20.96 -21.35 11.09
C LEU A 48 -19.97 -22.47 11.46
N HIS A 49 -19.02 -22.21 12.36
CA HIS A 49 -17.97 -23.15 12.78
C HIS A 49 -17.13 -23.67 11.61
N ILE A 50 -16.99 -22.87 10.54
CA ILE A 50 -16.10 -23.18 9.41
C ILE A 50 -14.69 -22.71 9.80
N PRO A 51 -13.70 -23.61 9.85
CA PRO A 51 -12.34 -23.24 10.24
C PRO A 51 -11.71 -22.37 9.14
N LEU A 52 -11.15 -21.23 9.52
CA LEU A 52 -10.34 -20.41 8.62
C LEU A 52 -8.90 -20.45 9.10
N ASP A 53 -8.03 -21.12 8.33
CA ASP A 53 -6.60 -21.05 8.60
C ASP A 53 -6.11 -19.64 8.27
N THR A 54 -5.52 -19.00 9.26
CA THR A 54 -4.90 -17.67 9.12
C THR A 54 -3.48 -17.67 9.67
N GLY A 55 -2.89 -18.87 9.84
CA GLY A 55 -1.59 -19.06 10.47
C GLY A 55 -0.43 -18.46 9.68
N ALA A 56 -0.64 -18.08 8.42
CA ALA A 56 0.36 -17.42 7.58
C ALA A 56 0.42 -15.89 7.79
N PHE A 57 -0.57 -15.29 8.47
CA PHE A 57 -0.65 -13.85 8.70
C PHE A 57 -0.09 -13.48 10.08
N GLN A 58 0.77 -12.47 10.14
CA GLN A 58 1.33 -12.00 11.41
C GLN A 58 0.29 -11.21 12.22
N ALA A 59 -0.77 -10.72 11.58
CA ALA A 59 -1.91 -10.11 12.24
C ALA A 59 -3.22 -10.44 11.53
N VAL A 60 -4.23 -10.78 12.32
CA VAL A 60 -5.60 -11.05 11.86
C VAL A 60 -6.53 -10.00 12.46
N THR A 61 -7.21 -9.27 11.58
CA THR A 61 -8.05 -8.13 11.92
C THR A 61 -9.33 -8.17 11.09
N THR A 62 -10.29 -7.35 11.46
CA THR A 62 -11.59 -7.20 10.81
C THR A 62 -11.82 -5.74 10.42
N THR A 63 -12.56 -5.55 9.34
CA THR A 63 -13.02 -4.23 8.89
C THR A 63 -14.12 -3.64 9.78
N THR A 64 -14.72 -4.47 10.64
CA THR A 64 -15.77 -4.03 11.58
C THR A 64 -15.24 -3.04 12.62
N ALA A 65 -16.16 -2.31 13.25
CA ALA A 65 -15.86 -1.26 14.22
C ALA A 65 -15.58 -1.82 15.62
N VAL A 66 -14.47 -2.55 15.75
CA VAL A 66 -14.00 -3.10 17.03
C VAL A 66 -12.65 -2.48 17.42
N PRO A 67 -12.44 -2.19 18.72
CA PRO A 67 -11.22 -1.56 19.21
C PRO A 67 -10.07 -2.56 19.34
N GLY A 68 -8.85 -2.03 19.54
CA GLY A 68 -7.69 -2.83 19.98
C GLY A 68 -7.06 -3.72 18.91
N GLN A 69 -7.34 -3.46 17.63
CA GLN A 69 -6.80 -4.24 16.53
C GLN A 69 -5.36 -3.84 16.18
N PHE A 70 -4.58 -4.78 15.63
CA PHE A 70 -3.25 -4.48 15.07
C PHE A 70 -3.35 -3.45 13.94
N LEU A 71 -4.28 -3.67 13.01
CA LEU A 71 -4.68 -2.76 11.95
C LEU A 71 -6.06 -2.19 12.27
N THR A 72 -6.14 -0.86 12.43
CA THR A 72 -7.41 -0.14 12.55
C THR A 72 -7.68 0.61 11.24
N ILE A 73 -8.75 0.24 10.54
CA ILE A 73 -9.22 0.97 9.36
C ILE A 73 -10.35 1.91 9.75
N PHE A 74 -10.20 3.18 9.37
CA PHE A 74 -11.17 4.23 9.58
C PHE A 74 -11.88 4.57 8.28
N TYR A 75 -13.08 4.01 8.09
CA TYR A 75 -13.97 4.44 7.01
C TYR A 75 -14.43 5.89 7.21
N GLU A 76 -14.94 6.50 6.14
CA GLU A 76 -15.34 7.91 6.07
C GLU A 76 -16.25 8.41 7.20
N ASP A 77 -17.06 7.55 7.82
CA ASP A 77 -17.97 7.87 8.93
C ASP A 77 -17.37 7.58 10.32
N ARG A 78 -16.19 6.95 10.37
CA ARG A 78 -15.50 6.51 11.59
C ARG A 78 -14.32 7.38 12.02
N LEU A 79 -13.97 8.43 11.26
CA LEU A 79 -12.92 9.37 11.65
C LEU A 79 -13.30 10.82 11.33
N GLY A 80 -13.74 11.53 12.37
CA GLY A 80 -14.14 12.92 12.32
C GLY A 80 -15.46 13.16 11.60
N LEU A 81 -15.62 14.40 11.13
CA LEU A 81 -16.75 14.88 10.35
C LEU A 81 -16.30 15.14 8.92
N TYR A 82 -16.00 14.08 8.17
CA TYR A 82 -15.49 14.18 6.80
C TYR A 82 -16.54 14.78 5.85
N PRO A 83 -16.28 15.94 5.21
CA PRO A 83 -17.23 16.55 4.27
C PRO A 83 -17.36 15.71 3.00
N LYS A 84 -18.58 15.31 2.65
CA LYS A 84 -18.81 14.45 1.49
C LYS A 84 -20.23 14.57 0.91
N VAL A 85 -20.37 14.12 -0.33
CA VAL A 85 -21.66 13.92 -0.99
C VAL A 85 -22.12 12.50 -0.73
N ASP A 86 -23.33 12.36 -0.20
CA ASP A 86 -24.02 11.08 -0.03
C ASP A 86 -24.95 10.87 -1.23
N TYR A 87 -24.47 10.08 -2.20
CA TYR A 87 -25.19 9.83 -3.45
C TYR A 87 -26.48 9.01 -3.23
N THR A 88 -26.49 8.10 -2.25
CA THR A 88 -27.66 7.27 -1.96
C THR A 88 -28.80 8.12 -1.41
N LYS A 89 -28.50 9.00 -0.46
CA LYS A 89 -29.50 9.86 0.19
C LYS A 89 -29.62 11.25 -0.48
N HIS A 90 -28.94 11.46 -1.60
CA HIS A 90 -28.93 12.72 -2.36
C HIS A 90 -28.70 13.97 -1.49
N ARG A 91 -27.74 13.90 -0.55
CA ARG A 91 -27.51 14.97 0.45
C ARG A 91 -26.05 15.35 0.62
N LEU A 92 -25.82 16.60 1.01
CA LEU A 92 -24.50 17.11 1.37
C LEU A 92 -24.22 16.84 2.85
N GLN A 93 -23.26 16.00 3.17
CA GLN A 93 -22.83 15.75 4.55
C GLN A 93 -21.72 16.72 4.94
N LYS A 94 -21.89 17.39 6.09
CA LYS A 94 -20.87 18.27 6.69
C LYS A 94 -20.35 19.35 5.72
N GLY A 95 -21.28 19.93 4.95
CA GLY A 95 -20.99 20.95 3.93
C GLY A 95 -20.74 20.40 2.51
N GLY A 96 -20.62 19.08 2.35
CA GLY A 96 -20.48 18.41 1.05
C GLY A 96 -19.08 18.50 0.42
N ILE A 97 -18.42 19.65 0.57
CA ILE A 97 -17.08 19.93 0.05
C ILE A 97 -16.14 20.40 1.19
N PRO A 98 -14.82 20.17 1.09
CA PRO A 98 -13.88 20.47 2.19
C PRO A 98 -13.90 21.93 2.64
N GLN A 99 -14.00 22.89 1.71
CA GLN A 99 -13.99 24.32 2.03
C GLN A 99 -15.25 24.83 2.75
N LYS A 100 -16.31 24.00 2.86
CA LYS A 100 -17.50 24.28 3.67
C LYS A 100 -17.55 23.46 4.97
N GLY A 101 -16.57 22.60 5.21
CA GLY A 101 -16.51 21.77 6.41
C GLY A 101 -15.96 22.51 7.63
N ASN A 102 -16.50 22.22 8.81
CA ASN A 102 -15.95 22.72 10.07
C ASN A 102 -14.78 21.81 10.54
N LEU A 103 -13.54 22.26 10.30
CA LEU A 103 -12.33 21.51 10.63
C LEU A 103 -12.15 21.31 12.15
N THR A 104 -12.54 22.28 12.97
CA THR A 104 -12.39 22.20 14.43
C THR A 104 -13.28 21.10 15.00
N GLU A 105 -14.56 21.09 14.64
CA GLU A 105 -15.49 20.02 15.04
C GLU A 105 -15.08 18.67 14.47
N HIS A 106 -14.57 18.64 13.22
CA HIS A 106 -14.04 17.43 12.61
C HIS A 106 -12.94 16.81 13.47
N LEU A 107 -11.93 17.60 13.86
CA LEU A 107 -10.79 17.12 14.64
C LEU A 107 -11.20 16.72 16.06
N ALA A 108 -12.12 17.46 16.70
CA ALA A 108 -12.64 17.11 18.02
C ALA A 108 -13.37 15.75 18.01
N LYS A 109 -14.16 15.47 16.96
CA LYS A 109 -14.78 14.15 16.80
C LYS A 109 -13.76 13.07 16.44
N ALA A 110 -12.80 13.38 15.57
CA ALA A 110 -11.75 12.45 15.18
C ALA A 110 -10.94 11.98 16.40
N GLN A 111 -10.57 12.88 17.30
CA GLN A 111 -9.89 12.56 18.56
C GLN A 111 -10.67 11.51 19.36
N LYS A 112 -11.96 11.77 19.63
CA LYS A 112 -12.81 10.84 20.39
C LYS A 112 -12.89 9.46 19.74
N GLN A 113 -12.95 9.40 18.41
CA GLN A 113 -12.98 8.14 17.69
C GLN A 113 -11.63 7.43 17.72
N ILE A 114 -10.51 8.15 17.63
CA ILE A 114 -9.16 7.58 17.84
C ILE A 114 -9.07 6.95 19.23
N ASP A 115 -9.55 7.65 20.26
CA ASP A 115 -9.58 7.16 21.64
C ASP A 115 -10.46 5.92 21.81
N GLN A 116 -11.57 5.86 21.08
CA GLN A 116 -12.48 4.71 21.11
C GLN A 116 -11.89 3.45 20.48
N TYR A 117 -11.23 3.55 19.32
CA TYR A 117 -10.79 2.38 18.56
C TYR A 117 -9.34 1.96 18.86
N ILE A 118 -8.49 2.91 19.26
CA ILE A 118 -7.10 2.66 19.62
C ILE A 118 -6.93 2.98 21.10
N LEU A 119 -7.33 2.03 21.95
CA LEU A 119 -7.41 2.21 23.41
C LEU A 119 -6.03 2.47 24.05
N GLN A 120 -4.98 1.84 23.50
CA GLN A 120 -3.60 1.96 24.01
C GLN A 120 -2.62 2.10 22.84
N ASP A 121 -1.55 2.86 23.09
CA ASP A 121 -0.44 3.07 22.15
C ASP A 121 0.84 2.33 22.58
N SER A 122 0.66 1.20 23.26
CA SER A 122 1.77 0.39 23.81
C SER A 122 2.41 -0.55 22.80
N SER A 123 1.76 -0.79 21.65
CA SER A 123 2.24 -1.74 20.64
C SER A 123 2.19 -1.13 19.23
N PRO A 124 3.19 -1.41 18.38
CA PRO A 124 3.16 -1.03 16.98
C PRO A 124 1.94 -1.62 16.25
N GLY A 125 1.52 -0.95 15.18
CA GLY A 125 0.40 -1.40 14.36
C GLY A 125 0.10 -0.43 13.24
N LEU A 126 -0.90 -0.76 12.44
CA LEU A 126 -1.27 -0.02 11.24
C LEU A 126 -2.55 0.77 11.48
N VAL A 127 -2.60 2.00 10.96
CA VAL A 127 -3.82 2.80 10.95
C VAL A 127 -4.06 3.36 9.57
N VAL A 128 -5.20 2.99 9.00
CA VAL A 128 -5.53 3.28 7.61
C VAL A 128 -6.75 4.19 7.58
N ILE A 129 -6.59 5.39 7.03
CA ILE A 129 -7.69 6.33 6.82
C ILE A 129 -8.25 6.06 5.42
N ASP A 130 -9.47 5.54 5.37
CA ASP A 130 -10.13 5.16 4.13
C ASP A 130 -11.17 6.21 3.73
N TRP A 131 -10.67 7.27 3.10
CA TRP A 131 -11.44 8.39 2.61
C TRP A 131 -11.40 8.44 1.09
N GLU A 132 -12.50 8.05 0.46
CA GLU A 132 -12.53 7.87 -0.99
C GLU A 132 -13.38 8.93 -1.69
N SER A 133 -14.28 9.64 -1.01
CA SER A 133 -15.25 10.55 -1.61
C SER A 133 -14.66 11.54 -2.61
N TRP A 134 -13.60 12.26 -2.23
CA TRP A 134 -12.90 13.23 -3.09
C TRP A 134 -11.38 13.04 -3.03
N ARG A 135 -10.67 13.55 -4.04
CA ARG A 135 -9.20 13.52 -4.13
C ARG A 135 -8.65 14.94 -3.91
N PRO A 136 -7.53 15.12 -3.20
CA PRO A 136 -7.03 16.45 -2.86
C PRO A 136 -6.50 17.25 -4.06
N ILE A 137 -6.18 16.59 -5.18
CA ILE A 137 -5.83 17.24 -6.45
C ILE A 137 -7.09 17.46 -7.28
N TRP A 138 -7.36 18.72 -7.62
CA TRP A 138 -8.58 19.14 -8.32
C TRP A 138 -8.81 18.35 -9.60
N GLU A 139 -7.79 18.23 -10.45
CA GLU A 139 -7.86 17.54 -11.74
C GLU A 139 -8.13 16.04 -11.59
N GLN A 140 -7.90 15.45 -10.42
CA GLN A 140 -8.14 14.03 -10.16
C GLN A 140 -9.61 13.71 -9.82
N ASN A 141 -10.45 14.72 -9.61
CA ASN A 141 -11.87 14.54 -9.30
C ASN A 141 -12.72 14.32 -10.57
N TRP A 142 -12.37 13.30 -11.35
CA TRP A 142 -13.11 12.85 -12.53
C TRP A 142 -14.19 11.80 -12.20
N GLY A 143 -14.96 11.39 -13.22
CA GLY A 143 -16.07 10.44 -13.06
C GLY A 143 -17.15 10.99 -12.14
N LEU A 144 -17.65 10.17 -11.22
CA LEU A 144 -18.65 10.57 -10.22
C LEU A 144 -18.16 11.72 -9.33
N LYS A 145 -16.84 11.86 -9.13
CA LYS A 145 -16.23 12.90 -8.29
C LYS A 145 -16.27 14.31 -8.93
N ARG A 146 -16.73 14.45 -10.18
CA ARG A 146 -16.96 15.77 -10.81
C ARG A 146 -17.95 16.64 -10.03
N ILE A 147 -18.81 16.03 -9.22
CA ILE A 147 -19.72 16.78 -8.35
C ILE A 147 -18.98 17.71 -7.38
N TYR A 148 -17.80 17.30 -6.87
CA TYR A 148 -17.01 18.14 -5.96
C TYR A 148 -16.46 19.38 -6.68
N GLN A 149 -16.12 19.26 -7.96
CA GLN A 149 -15.73 20.40 -8.79
C GLN A 149 -16.92 21.34 -9.01
N ARG A 150 -18.10 20.80 -9.35
CA ARG A 150 -19.33 21.59 -9.56
C ARG A 150 -19.74 22.36 -8.30
N LEU A 151 -19.87 21.66 -7.17
CA LEU A 151 -20.23 22.29 -5.89
C LEU A 151 -19.21 23.34 -5.45
N SER A 152 -17.92 23.15 -5.76
CA SER A 152 -16.88 24.14 -5.49
C SER A 152 -17.00 25.39 -6.36
N LEU A 153 -17.39 25.23 -7.63
CA LEU A 153 -17.68 26.34 -8.54
C LEU A 153 -18.90 27.12 -8.06
N ASP A 154 -20.00 26.44 -7.72
CA ASP A 154 -21.22 27.07 -7.22
C ASP A 154 -20.94 27.86 -5.94
N ASN A 155 -20.15 27.30 -5.03
CA ASN A 155 -19.70 28.00 -3.82
C ASN A 155 -18.85 29.24 -4.14
N ALA A 156 -17.95 29.16 -5.12
CA ALA A 156 -17.13 30.31 -5.52
C ALA A 156 -17.98 31.43 -6.16
N VAL A 157 -19.01 31.09 -6.94
CA VAL A 157 -19.97 32.07 -7.49
C VAL A 157 -20.74 32.76 -6.37
N GLN A 158 -21.20 32.00 -5.36
CA GLN A 158 -21.90 32.59 -4.22
C GLN A 158 -21.03 33.55 -3.41
N ILE A 159 -19.74 33.25 -3.24
CA ILE A 159 -18.80 34.08 -2.47
C ILE A 159 -18.40 35.34 -3.24
N ALA A 160 -18.23 35.25 -4.56
CA ALA A 160 -17.68 36.33 -5.38
C ALA A 160 -18.41 36.47 -6.72
N PRO A 161 -19.71 36.84 -6.72
CA PRO A 161 -20.59 36.75 -7.89
C PRO A 161 -20.19 37.64 -9.06
N PHE A 162 -19.40 38.70 -8.81
CA PHE A 162 -18.97 39.66 -9.82
C PHE A 162 -17.65 39.28 -10.51
N LEU A 163 -17.04 38.15 -10.17
CA LEU A 163 -15.81 37.69 -10.82
C LEU A 163 -16.11 37.02 -12.17
N SER A 164 -15.17 37.14 -13.11
CA SER A 164 -15.25 36.42 -14.39
C SER A 164 -15.16 34.90 -14.19
N THR A 165 -15.70 34.13 -15.13
CA THR A 165 -15.70 32.65 -15.10
C THR A 165 -14.30 32.06 -14.88
N LYS A 166 -13.26 32.65 -15.49
CA LYS A 166 -11.86 32.22 -15.31
C LYS A 166 -11.38 32.44 -13.86
N LYS A 167 -11.73 33.58 -13.26
CA LYS A 167 -11.40 33.89 -11.86
C LYS A 167 -12.19 33.00 -10.89
N ILE A 168 -13.47 32.74 -11.16
CA ILE A 168 -14.29 31.78 -10.39
C ILE A 168 -13.68 30.38 -10.41
N SER A 169 -13.29 29.88 -11.58
CA SER A 169 -12.66 28.55 -11.71
C SER A 169 -11.36 28.46 -10.92
N THR A 170 -10.52 29.50 -11.01
CA THR A 170 -9.26 29.60 -10.24
C THR A 170 -9.51 29.62 -8.73
N LEU A 171 -10.51 30.39 -8.29
CA LEU A 171 -10.91 30.49 -6.89
C LEU A 171 -11.41 29.16 -6.35
N ALA A 172 -12.33 28.50 -7.07
CA ALA A 172 -12.89 27.20 -6.71
C ALA A 172 -11.82 26.13 -6.56
N LYS A 173 -10.90 26.04 -7.54
CA LYS A 173 -9.76 25.13 -7.49
C LYS A 173 -8.87 25.39 -6.27
N THR A 174 -8.52 26.66 -6.04
CA THR A 174 -7.64 27.05 -4.93
C THR A 174 -8.26 26.74 -3.58
N GLN A 175 -9.52 27.12 -3.37
CA GLN A 175 -10.25 26.85 -2.13
C GLN A 175 -10.39 25.36 -1.86
N PHE A 176 -10.78 24.60 -2.88
CA PHE A 176 -10.94 23.15 -2.76
C PHE A 176 -9.64 22.46 -2.38
N GLN A 177 -8.53 22.70 -3.10
CA GLN A 177 -7.27 22.02 -2.79
C GLN A 177 -6.70 22.45 -1.43
N ASN A 178 -6.79 23.73 -1.07
CA ASN A 178 -6.33 24.22 0.22
C ASN A 178 -7.12 23.58 1.37
N ALA A 179 -8.44 23.52 1.25
CA ALA A 179 -9.27 22.89 2.27
C ALA A 179 -9.08 21.36 2.32
N SER A 180 -9.01 20.69 1.17
CA SER A 180 -8.76 19.25 1.07
C SER A 180 -7.45 18.86 1.76
N ARG A 181 -6.35 19.59 1.45
CA ARG A 181 -5.06 19.44 2.12
C ARG A 181 -5.20 19.64 3.62
N ARG A 182 -5.82 20.74 4.07
CA ARG A 182 -5.97 21.04 5.50
C ARG A 182 -6.70 19.93 6.25
N PHE A 183 -7.78 19.39 5.70
CA PHE A 183 -8.51 18.27 6.30
C PHE A 183 -7.64 17.03 6.41
N MET A 184 -7.04 16.56 5.31
CA MET A 184 -6.21 15.36 5.33
C MET A 184 -4.97 15.51 6.22
N GLU A 185 -4.22 16.61 6.07
CA GLU A 185 -2.98 16.88 6.79
C GLU A 185 -3.21 17.03 8.30
N LYS A 186 -4.24 17.76 8.72
CA LYS A 186 -4.51 17.95 10.15
C LYS A 186 -5.05 16.69 10.81
N THR A 187 -5.85 15.89 10.10
CA THR A 187 -6.40 14.64 10.66
C THR A 187 -5.34 13.56 10.82
N ILE A 188 -4.44 13.38 9.84
CA ILE A 188 -3.34 12.42 10.01
C ILE A 188 -2.33 12.90 11.07
N SER A 189 -2.06 14.21 11.15
CA SER A 189 -1.19 14.77 12.19
C SER A 189 -1.77 14.61 13.60
N LEU A 190 -3.11 14.70 13.73
CA LEU A 190 -3.81 14.37 14.96
C LEU A 190 -3.55 12.92 15.33
N GLY A 191 -3.87 11.98 14.44
CA GLY A 191 -3.66 10.55 14.68
C GLY A 191 -2.22 10.20 15.10
N ILE A 192 -1.23 10.71 14.39
CA ILE A 192 0.19 10.47 14.69
C ILE A 192 0.60 11.02 16.06
N ARG A 193 0.11 12.21 16.44
CA ARG A 193 0.44 12.78 17.75
C ARG A 193 -0.18 11.97 18.88
N GLU A 194 -1.41 11.51 18.69
CA GLU A 194 -2.16 10.78 19.72
C GLU A 194 -1.72 9.32 19.83
N ARG A 195 -1.30 8.70 18.72
CA ARG A 195 -0.87 7.30 18.62
C ARG A 195 0.44 7.17 17.83
N PRO A 196 1.56 7.72 18.33
CA PRO A 196 2.86 7.72 17.64
C PRO A 196 3.46 6.33 17.41
N SER A 197 3.10 5.32 18.21
CA SER A 197 3.56 3.94 17.99
C SER A 197 2.97 3.31 16.72
N ARG A 198 1.86 3.87 16.21
CA ARG A 198 1.15 3.38 15.02
C ARG A 198 1.67 3.99 13.73
N ARG A 199 1.52 3.27 12.62
CA ARG A 199 1.85 3.73 11.28
C ARG A 199 0.60 4.15 10.53
N TRP A 200 0.50 5.46 10.29
CA TRP A 200 -0.64 6.16 9.75
C TRP A 200 -0.45 6.46 8.27
N GLY A 201 -1.52 6.25 7.50
CA GLY A 201 -1.57 6.61 6.09
C GLY A 201 -2.99 6.53 5.54
N PHE A 202 -3.18 7.04 4.33
CA PHE A 202 -4.46 6.96 3.63
C PHE A 202 -4.46 5.74 2.71
N TYR A 203 -5.56 4.98 2.74
CA TYR A 203 -5.82 3.94 1.73
C TYR A 203 -5.77 4.54 0.32
N LEU A 204 -5.33 3.74 -0.65
CA LEU A 204 -5.17 4.07 -2.07
C LEU A 204 -3.97 4.98 -2.41
N PHE A 205 -3.36 5.68 -1.44
CA PHE A 205 -2.30 6.65 -1.74
C PHE A 205 -0.88 6.07 -1.64
N PRO A 206 -0.02 6.30 -2.66
CA PRO A 206 -0.33 6.96 -3.94
C PRO A 206 -1.11 6.05 -4.90
N ASP A 207 -1.91 6.67 -5.77
CA ASP A 207 -2.48 5.99 -6.92
C ASP A 207 -1.61 6.24 -8.17
N CYS A 208 -1.41 5.19 -8.97
CA CYS A 208 -0.72 5.22 -10.26
C CYS A 208 -1.67 5.52 -11.44
N HIS A 209 -2.98 5.32 -11.23
CA HIS A 209 -4.04 5.40 -12.25
C HIS A 209 -3.76 4.55 -13.51
N ASN A 210 -3.05 3.44 -13.36
CA ASN A 210 -2.68 2.51 -14.44
C ASN A 210 -3.76 1.45 -14.71
N TYR A 211 -5.03 1.84 -14.68
CA TYR A 211 -6.19 0.94 -14.81
C TYR A 211 -6.53 0.55 -16.25
N ASP A 212 -5.86 1.13 -17.24
CA ASP A 212 -6.17 0.93 -18.66
C ASP A 212 -5.47 -0.28 -19.28
N TRP A 213 -5.39 -1.39 -18.56
CA TRP A 213 -4.57 -2.56 -18.94
C TRP A 213 -5.12 -3.40 -20.10
N LYS A 214 -6.35 -3.12 -20.54
CA LYS A 214 -6.89 -3.61 -21.83
C LYS A 214 -6.30 -2.90 -23.04
N LYS A 215 -5.65 -1.73 -22.88
CA LYS A 215 -5.06 -1.00 -24.02
C LYS A 215 -3.86 -1.76 -24.63
N PRO A 216 -3.70 -1.75 -25.96
CA PRO A 216 -2.49 -2.24 -26.62
C PRO A 216 -1.24 -1.54 -26.08
N GLY A 217 -0.13 -2.27 -25.95
CA GLY A 217 1.12 -1.72 -25.44
C GLY A 217 1.11 -1.33 -23.95
N TYR A 218 0.18 -1.88 -23.15
CA TYR A 218 0.12 -1.60 -21.73
C TYR A 218 1.42 -2.03 -21.00
N THR A 219 2.09 -1.05 -20.38
CA THR A 219 3.33 -1.25 -19.61
C THR A 219 3.13 -1.19 -18.10
N GLY A 220 1.92 -0.87 -17.64
CA GLY A 220 1.63 -0.61 -16.23
C GLY A 220 2.20 0.69 -15.66
N LYS A 221 3.10 1.38 -16.36
CA LYS A 221 3.77 2.59 -15.85
C LYS A 221 2.78 3.70 -15.53
N CYS A 222 3.00 4.36 -14.39
CA CYS A 222 2.25 5.57 -14.05
C CYS A 222 2.59 6.66 -15.05
N SER A 223 1.59 7.39 -15.52
CA SER A 223 1.81 8.48 -16.48
C SER A 223 2.65 9.60 -15.85
N ALA A 224 3.41 10.34 -16.67
CA ALA A 224 4.16 11.52 -16.20
C ALA A 224 3.24 12.55 -15.54
N LYS A 225 1.99 12.69 -16.04
CA LYS A 225 0.95 13.51 -15.41
C LYS A 225 0.60 13.02 -14.01
N THR A 226 0.41 11.71 -13.83
CA THR A 226 0.13 11.12 -12.51
C THR A 226 1.29 11.37 -11.55
N GLN A 227 2.52 11.10 -11.97
CA GLN A 227 3.71 11.31 -11.15
C GLN A 227 3.86 12.79 -10.75
N HIS A 228 3.62 13.72 -11.67
CA HIS A 228 3.63 15.16 -11.37
C HIS A 228 2.55 15.54 -10.34
N GLN A 229 1.33 15.03 -10.48
CA GLN A 229 0.26 15.27 -9.49
C GLN A 229 0.59 14.64 -8.13
N ASN A 230 1.21 13.47 -8.11
CA ASN A 230 1.70 12.86 -6.87
C ASN A 230 2.82 13.69 -6.24
N ASN A 231 3.68 14.35 -7.02
CA ASN A 231 4.68 15.28 -6.47
C ASN A 231 4.05 16.50 -5.79
N GLN A 232 2.90 16.98 -6.28
CA GLN A 232 2.14 18.08 -5.65
C GLN A 232 1.59 17.71 -4.26
N MET A 233 1.56 16.42 -3.94
CA MET A 233 1.14 15.89 -2.64
C MET A 233 2.31 15.60 -1.70
N SER A 234 3.48 16.24 -1.87
CA SER A 234 4.63 16.09 -0.97
C SER A 234 4.28 16.25 0.51
N TRP A 235 3.36 17.17 0.83
CA TRP A 235 2.83 17.38 2.18
C TRP A 235 2.18 16.12 2.78
N LEU A 236 1.59 15.25 1.96
CA LEU A 236 0.97 14.00 2.41
C LEU A 236 2.04 12.95 2.70
N TRP A 237 3.05 12.84 1.83
CA TRP A 237 4.15 11.89 1.97
C TRP A 237 5.02 12.23 3.19
N GLU A 238 5.31 13.52 3.39
CA GLU A 238 6.06 14.01 4.55
C GLU A 238 5.35 13.72 5.87
N ARG A 239 4.01 13.74 5.88
CA ARG A 239 3.19 13.55 7.09
C ARG A 239 2.87 12.10 7.39
N SER A 240 2.68 11.26 6.37
CA SER A 240 2.36 9.85 6.56
C SER A 240 3.51 9.10 7.24
N THR A 241 3.20 8.08 8.03
CA THR A 241 4.20 7.16 8.62
C THR A 241 4.12 5.76 8.02
N ALA A 242 3.15 5.49 7.14
CA ALA A 242 3.16 4.39 6.17
C ALA A 242 2.40 4.81 4.90
N LEU A 243 2.64 4.09 3.79
CA LEU A 243 1.85 4.24 2.55
C LEU A 243 1.03 2.98 2.28
N PHE A 244 -0.17 3.16 1.75
CA PHE A 244 -1.14 2.09 1.53
C PHE A 244 -1.68 2.10 0.08
N PRO A 245 -0.83 1.89 -0.94
CA PRO A 245 -1.30 1.77 -2.31
C PRO A 245 -2.21 0.54 -2.43
N SER A 246 -3.24 0.62 -3.25
CA SER A 246 -4.18 -0.49 -3.49
C SER A 246 -3.82 -1.22 -4.78
N VAL A 247 -3.77 -2.55 -4.77
CA VAL A 247 -3.58 -3.42 -5.93
C VAL A 247 -4.66 -4.50 -5.89
N TYR A 248 -5.86 -4.12 -6.34
CA TYR A 248 -6.97 -5.05 -6.56
C TYR A 248 -6.96 -5.50 -8.02
N LEU A 249 -6.67 -6.78 -8.24
CA LEU A 249 -6.52 -7.31 -9.59
C LEU A 249 -7.90 -7.63 -10.16
N HIS A 250 -8.22 -7.06 -11.32
CA HIS A 250 -9.50 -7.32 -11.99
C HIS A 250 -9.45 -8.63 -12.79
N LEU A 251 -10.57 -9.36 -12.82
CA LEU A 251 -10.67 -10.72 -13.38
C LEU A 251 -10.14 -10.89 -14.81
N SER A 252 -10.33 -9.91 -15.70
CA SER A 252 -9.82 -10.03 -17.08
C SER A 252 -8.27 -10.11 -17.20
N GLY A 253 -7.55 -9.99 -16.07
CA GLY A 253 -6.10 -9.91 -15.94
C GLY A 253 -5.55 -11.12 -15.22
N ARG A 254 -6.45 -12.06 -14.93
CA ARG A 254 -6.15 -13.39 -14.46
C ARG A 254 -5.08 -14.06 -15.32
N ASN A 255 -4.06 -14.59 -14.68
CA ASN A 255 -2.96 -15.33 -15.30
C ASN A 255 -2.34 -14.58 -16.48
N SER A 256 -2.22 -13.25 -16.34
CA SER A 256 -1.67 -12.39 -17.39
C SER A 256 -0.38 -11.73 -16.89
N PRO A 257 0.67 -11.63 -17.73
CA PRO A 257 1.85 -10.82 -17.40
C PRO A 257 1.51 -9.36 -17.05
N LYS A 258 0.36 -8.87 -17.51
CA LYS A 258 -0.16 -7.53 -17.19
C LYS A 258 -0.48 -7.36 -15.70
N ALA A 259 -0.79 -8.43 -14.97
CA ALA A 259 -0.98 -8.39 -13.52
C ALA A 259 0.30 -7.91 -12.84
N ALA A 260 1.45 -8.47 -13.22
CA ALA A 260 2.75 -8.04 -12.72
C ALA A 260 3.05 -6.58 -13.09
N PHE A 261 2.73 -6.15 -14.32
CA PHE A 261 2.90 -4.74 -14.71
C PHE A 261 2.04 -3.80 -13.86
N PHE A 262 0.79 -4.18 -13.58
CA PHE A 262 -0.13 -3.40 -12.76
C PHE A 262 0.39 -3.27 -11.32
N ALA A 263 0.73 -4.41 -10.69
CA ALA A 263 1.25 -4.48 -9.33
C ALA A 263 2.58 -3.74 -9.17
N ARG A 264 3.57 -4.09 -10.00
CA ARG A 264 4.94 -3.56 -9.97
C ARG A 264 4.97 -2.04 -9.96
N ASN A 265 4.29 -1.42 -10.91
CA ASN A 265 4.37 0.02 -11.09
C ASN A 265 3.66 0.80 -9.98
N ARG A 266 2.69 0.20 -9.29
CA ARG A 266 2.04 0.81 -8.12
C ARG A 266 2.94 0.77 -6.90
N VAL A 267 3.68 -0.33 -6.69
CA VAL A 267 4.73 -0.40 -5.66
C VAL A 267 5.88 0.55 -5.98
N GLN A 268 6.32 0.62 -7.23
CA GLN A 268 7.37 1.56 -7.65
C GLN A 268 6.98 3.02 -7.42
N GLU A 269 5.72 3.40 -7.70
CA GLU A 269 5.26 4.75 -7.41
C GLU A 269 5.20 5.03 -5.90
N ALA A 270 4.78 4.06 -5.09
CA ALA A 270 4.83 4.17 -3.63
C ALA A 270 6.27 4.36 -3.11
N MET A 271 7.22 3.57 -3.61
CA MET A 271 8.64 3.71 -3.30
C MET A 271 9.17 5.09 -3.69
N ARG A 272 8.82 5.55 -4.90
CA ARG A 272 9.26 6.84 -5.44
C ARG A 272 8.75 8.00 -4.59
N VAL A 273 7.45 8.04 -4.25
CA VAL A 273 6.90 9.15 -3.46
C VAL A 273 7.35 9.11 -2.00
N ALA A 274 7.61 7.93 -1.44
CA ALA A 274 8.19 7.81 -0.10
C ALA A 274 9.60 8.44 -0.04
N GLY A 275 10.38 8.28 -1.12
CA GLY A 275 11.68 8.93 -1.31
C GLY A 275 11.63 10.44 -1.55
N LEU A 276 10.46 11.04 -1.81
CA LEU A 276 10.31 12.50 -1.90
C LEU A 276 10.25 13.16 -0.52
N SER A 277 10.04 12.38 0.55
CA SER A 277 10.05 12.91 1.90
C SER A 277 11.46 13.33 2.30
N LYS A 278 11.58 14.40 3.08
CA LYS A 278 12.89 14.91 3.57
C LYS A 278 13.46 14.06 4.73
N ARG A 279 12.98 12.82 4.89
CA ARG A 279 13.41 11.91 5.96
C ARG A 279 14.70 11.20 5.55
N PRO A 280 15.54 10.79 6.52
CA PRO A 280 16.73 10.00 6.23
C PRO A 280 16.41 8.55 5.79
N TYR A 281 15.13 8.16 5.80
CA TYR A 281 14.64 6.85 5.38
C TYR A 281 13.25 6.98 4.74
N ILE A 282 12.87 6.01 3.91
CA ILE A 282 11.51 5.89 3.38
C ILE A 282 10.60 5.17 4.38
N VAL A 283 9.37 5.67 4.50
CA VAL A 283 8.32 5.03 5.31
C VAL A 283 7.95 3.64 4.77
N PRO A 284 7.50 2.71 5.62
CA PRO A 284 7.09 1.38 5.18
C PRO A 284 5.86 1.44 4.26
N ILE A 285 5.81 0.51 3.31
CA ILE A 285 4.73 0.39 2.32
C ILE A 285 3.99 -0.92 2.55
N TYR A 286 2.69 -0.83 2.82
CA TYR A 286 1.81 -1.98 2.99
C TYR A 286 0.77 -1.97 1.88
N VAL A 287 0.91 -2.87 0.92
CA VAL A 287 0.07 -2.88 -0.27
C VAL A 287 -1.27 -3.50 0.07
N TYR A 288 -2.37 -2.79 -0.16
CA TYR A 288 -3.71 -3.38 -0.07
C TYR A 288 -3.94 -4.31 -1.26
N SER A 289 -4.39 -5.52 -1.00
CA SER A 289 -4.82 -6.47 -2.03
C SER A 289 -6.05 -7.24 -1.55
N GLN A 290 -6.62 -8.08 -2.42
CA GLN A 290 -7.80 -8.90 -2.12
C GLN A 290 -7.47 -10.37 -2.39
N PRO A 291 -7.99 -11.31 -1.58
CA PRO A 291 -7.95 -12.74 -1.93
C PRO A 291 -8.73 -13.04 -3.21
N LEU A 292 -9.73 -12.22 -3.53
CA LEU A 292 -10.57 -12.33 -4.72
C LEU A 292 -10.15 -11.33 -5.80
N TYR A 293 -10.50 -11.63 -7.06
CA TYR A 293 -10.43 -10.60 -8.09
C TYR A 293 -11.42 -9.47 -7.77
N GLN A 294 -11.06 -8.26 -8.19
CA GLN A 294 -11.85 -7.06 -7.97
C GLN A 294 -13.31 -7.25 -8.42
N ASP A 295 -14.23 -6.84 -7.55
CA ASP A 295 -15.68 -6.91 -7.74
C ASP A 295 -16.22 -8.34 -7.94
N GLN A 296 -15.47 -9.38 -7.53
CA GLN A 296 -15.90 -10.78 -7.55
C GLN A 296 -16.13 -11.29 -6.11
N THR A 297 -17.08 -12.21 -5.95
CA THR A 297 -17.38 -12.89 -4.67
C THR A 297 -17.05 -14.37 -4.65
N GLU A 298 -16.75 -14.96 -5.82
CA GLU A 298 -16.54 -16.41 -5.97
C GLU A 298 -15.22 -16.74 -6.68
N SER A 299 -14.51 -15.73 -7.20
CA SER A 299 -13.28 -15.93 -7.97
C SER A 299 -12.06 -15.47 -7.19
N PHE A 300 -11.38 -16.42 -6.56
CA PHE A 300 -10.12 -16.21 -5.85
C PHE A 300 -8.93 -16.06 -6.82
N LEU A 301 -7.90 -15.31 -6.40
CA LEU A 301 -6.67 -15.17 -7.17
C LEU A 301 -5.98 -16.53 -7.33
N THR A 302 -5.53 -16.86 -8.54
CA THR A 302 -4.71 -18.04 -8.75
C THR A 302 -3.33 -17.88 -8.11
N GLN A 303 -2.60 -18.98 -7.92
CA GLN A 303 -1.21 -18.91 -7.47
C GLN A 303 -0.32 -18.07 -8.43
N GLU A 304 -0.57 -18.11 -9.74
CA GLU A 304 0.15 -17.28 -10.72
C GLU A 304 -0.10 -15.78 -10.51
N ASP A 305 -1.32 -15.41 -10.16
CA ASP A 305 -1.65 -14.01 -9.84
C ASP A 305 -1.16 -13.59 -8.45
N LEU A 306 -1.09 -14.50 -7.48
CA LEU A 306 -0.40 -14.25 -6.21
C LEU A 306 1.11 -13.99 -6.43
N ILE A 307 1.75 -14.71 -7.36
CA ILE A 307 3.11 -14.42 -7.84
C ILE A 307 3.19 -13.03 -8.46
N SER A 308 2.27 -12.71 -9.34
CA SER A 308 2.22 -11.42 -10.04
C SER A 308 1.77 -10.25 -9.17
N THR A 309 1.35 -10.49 -7.92
CA THR A 309 0.93 -9.46 -6.96
C THR A 309 1.80 -9.49 -5.70
N ILE A 310 1.50 -10.33 -4.71
CA ILE A 310 2.24 -10.47 -3.45
C ILE A 310 3.73 -10.73 -3.70
N GLY A 311 4.06 -11.57 -4.70
CA GLY A 311 5.45 -11.80 -5.12
C GLY A 311 6.14 -10.52 -5.61
N GLU A 312 5.48 -9.73 -6.46
CA GLU A 312 5.99 -8.41 -6.87
C GLU A 312 6.15 -7.47 -5.67
N PHE A 313 5.21 -7.46 -4.71
CA PHE A 313 5.29 -6.57 -3.54
C PHE A 313 6.55 -6.84 -2.72
N ALA A 314 6.80 -8.11 -2.37
CA ALA A 314 7.96 -8.52 -1.59
C ALA A 314 9.26 -8.27 -2.36
N ALA A 315 9.33 -8.66 -3.64
CA ALA A 315 10.54 -8.52 -4.44
C ALA A 315 10.97 -7.06 -4.66
N LEU A 316 10.00 -6.13 -4.66
CA LEU A 316 10.26 -4.70 -4.82
C LEU A 316 10.50 -3.96 -3.51
N GLY A 317 10.50 -4.67 -2.37
CA GLY A 317 10.85 -4.12 -1.07
C GLY A 317 9.68 -3.59 -0.24
N ALA A 318 8.42 -3.87 -0.60
CA ALA A 318 7.28 -3.52 0.26
C ALA A 318 7.44 -4.17 1.65
N SER A 319 6.87 -3.54 2.67
CA SER A 319 6.90 -4.03 4.06
C SER A 319 5.82 -5.06 4.36
N GLY A 320 4.84 -5.19 3.46
CA GLY A 320 3.85 -6.24 3.59
C GLY A 320 2.69 -6.07 2.64
N VAL A 321 1.72 -6.96 2.81
CA VAL A 321 0.42 -6.94 2.15
C VAL A 321 -0.68 -6.90 3.21
N VAL A 322 -1.70 -6.07 2.97
CA VAL A 322 -2.97 -6.11 3.70
C VAL A 322 -3.99 -6.79 2.79
N LEU A 323 -4.42 -8.00 3.15
CA LEU A 323 -5.50 -8.69 2.45
C LEU A 323 -6.83 -8.23 3.00
N TRP A 324 -7.48 -7.36 2.24
CA TRP A 324 -8.76 -6.80 2.57
C TRP A 324 -9.90 -7.65 2.02
N GLY A 325 -11.02 -7.69 2.75
CA GLY A 325 -12.27 -8.28 2.28
C GLY A 325 -13.49 -7.47 2.72
N SER A 326 -14.53 -7.52 1.89
CA SER A 326 -15.83 -6.90 2.12
C SER A 326 -16.74 -7.81 2.94
N SER A 327 -17.76 -7.23 3.58
CA SER A 327 -18.83 -8.00 4.24
C SER A 327 -19.67 -8.82 3.26
N LYS A 328 -19.59 -8.54 1.96
CA LYS A 328 -20.28 -9.29 0.91
C LYS A 328 -19.55 -10.56 0.50
N ASP A 329 -18.24 -10.62 0.72
CA ASP A 329 -17.39 -11.68 0.18
C ASP A 329 -17.59 -12.99 0.97
N TYR A 330 -17.93 -12.88 2.26
CA TYR A 330 -18.03 -14.02 3.19
C TYR A 330 -19.41 -14.05 3.87
N ASN A 331 -20.47 -13.94 3.05
CA ASN A 331 -21.85 -13.74 3.52
C ASN A 331 -22.75 -15.00 3.45
N SER A 332 -22.18 -16.16 3.09
CA SER A 332 -22.89 -17.43 2.99
C SER A 332 -22.02 -18.59 3.47
N GLN A 333 -22.64 -19.74 3.74
CA GLN A 333 -21.91 -20.96 4.11
C GLN A 333 -20.98 -21.42 2.98
N ALA A 334 -21.44 -21.38 1.73
CA ALA A 334 -20.62 -21.73 0.56
C ALA A 334 -19.39 -20.82 0.44
N ALA A 335 -19.59 -19.49 0.50
CA ALA A 335 -18.47 -18.55 0.42
C ALA A 335 -17.45 -18.71 1.56
N CYS A 336 -17.90 -19.05 2.76
CA CYS A 336 -17.01 -19.38 3.87
C CYS A 336 -16.23 -20.69 3.65
N GLN A 337 -16.87 -21.71 3.07
CA GLN A 337 -16.20 -22.97 2.74
C GLN A 337 -15.17 -22.75 1.63
N ASP A 338 -15.53 -22.03 0.57
CA ASP A 338 -14.60 -21.71 -0.52
C ASP A 338 -13.40 -20.91 -0.01
N LEU A 339 -13.61 -19.97 0.92
CA LEU A 339 -12.52 -19.25 1.59
C LEU A 339 -11.64 -20.19 2.41
N SER A 340 -12.23 -21.07 3.22
CA SER A 340 -11.50 -22.06 4.03
C SER A 340 -10.58 -22.92 3.15
N ASP A 341 -11.14 -23.44 2.05
CA ASP A 341 -10.43 -24.30 1.12
C ASP A 341 -9.31 -23.50 0.43
N TYR A 342 -9.60 -22.29 -0.04
CA TYR A 342 -8.61 -21.43 -0.70
C TYR A 342 -7.45 -20.99 0.21
N LEU A 343 -7.74 -20.67 1.48
CA LEU A 343 -6.72 -20.35 2.48
C LEU A 343 -5.72 -21.50 2.60
N THR A 344 -6.22 -22.70 2.83
CA THR A 344 -5.38 -23.89 3.06
C THR A 344 -4.68 -24.39 1.79
N SER A 345 -5.35 -24.37 0.63
CA SER A 345 -4.82 -24.94 -0.61
C SER A 345 -3.84 -24.02 -1.34
N THR A 346 -3.97 -22.70 -1.19
CA THR A 346 -3.32 -21.75 -2.10
C THR A 346 -2.77 -20.53 -1.39
N LEU A 347 -3.59 -19.78 -0.66
CA LEU A 347 -3.19 -18.47 -0.15
C LEU A 347 -2.15 -18.57 0.98
N ASP A 348 -2.44 -19.33 2.03
CA ASP A 348 -1.57 -19.41 3.20
C ASP A 348 -0.20 -20.07 2.89
N PRO A 349 -0.13 -21.19 2.14
CA PRO A 349 1.16 -21.74 1.71
C PRO A 349 2.00 -20.74 0.92
N TYR A 350 1.36 -19.93 0.07
CA TYR A 350 2.04 -18.92 -0.74
C TYR A 350 2.55 -17.74 0.11
N VAL A 351 1.69 -17.18 0.99
CA VAL A 351 2.07 -16.10 1.91
C VAL A 351 3.20 -16.55 2.84
N ALA A 352 3.13 -17.79 3.35
CA ALA A 352 4.18 -18.38 4.17
C ALA A 352 5.51 -18.52 3.41
N ASN A 353 5.48 -18.98 2.15
CA ASN A 353 6.67 -19.11 1.32
C ASN A 353 7.36 -17.74 1.11
N VAL A 354 6.60 -16.73 0.66
CA VAL A 354 7.15 -15.39 0.40
C VAL A 354 7.69 -14.75 1.67
N THR A 355 6.97 -14.88 2.79
CA THR A 355 7.40 -14.32 4.08
C THR A 355 8.71 -14.96 4.55
N ALA A 356 8.77 -16.30 4.55
CA ALA A 356 9.98 -17.01 4.95
C ALA A 356 11.15 -16.75 3.99
N ALA A 357 10.91 -16.61 2.69
CA ALA A 357 11.93 -16.23 1.72
C ALA A 357 12.48 -14.82 1.98
N ALA A 358 11.62 -13.85 2.32
CA ALA A 358 12.04 -12.50 2.67
C ALA A 358 12.89 -12.47 3.96
N MET A 359 12.51 -13.25 4.98
CA MET A 359 13.28 -13.41 6.21
C MET A 359 14.65 -14.04 5.94
N LEU A 360 14.69 -15.17 5.20
CA LEU A 360 15.93 -15.85 4.85
C LEU A 360 16.85 -14.95 4.04
N CYS A 361 16.31 -14.24 3.04
CA CYS A 361 17.10 -13.33 2.22
C CYS A 361 17.69 -12.17 3.04
N SER A 362 16.91 -11.60 3.97
CA SER A 362 17.42 -10.58 4.89
C SER A 362 18.61 -11.09 5.71
N GLU A 363 18.52 -12.32 6.22
CA GLU A 363 19.60 -12.96 6.97
C GLU A 363 20.85 -13.21 6.11
N VAL A 364 20.68 -13.94 4.99
CA VAL A 364 21.80 -14.49 4.22
C VAL A 364 22.41 -13.51 3.22
N LEU A 365 21.71 -12.44 2.84
CA LEU A 365 22.22 -11.45 1.89
C LEU A 365 22.42 -10.07 2.53
N CYS A 366 21.56 -9.70 3.49
CA CYS A 366 21.52 -8.34 4.06
C CYS A 366 21.87 -8.28 5.56
N GLN A 367 22.49 -9.34 6.08
CA GLN A 367 23.05 -9.39 7.44
C GLN A 367 22.01 -9.12 8.54
N SER A 368 20.74 -9.42 8.27
CA SER A 368 19.57 -9.08 9.11
C SER A 368 19.43 -7.57 9.41
N LYS A 369 20.09 -6.73 8.61
CA LYS A 369 20.14 -5.26 8.76
C LYS A 369 19.47 -4.52 7.60
N GLY A 370 18.81 -5.25 6.71
CA GLY A 370 18.07 -4.72 5.58
C GLY A 370 17.15 -5.76 4.96
N ARG A 371 16.30 -5.31 4.05
CA ARG A 371 15.45 -6.17 3.23
C ARG A 371 16.09 -6.39 1.86
N CYS A 372 15.83 -7.54 1.25
CA CYS A 372 16.19 -7.78 -0.13
C CYS A 372 15.25 -7.01 -1.08
N VAL A 373 15.84 -6.37 -2.08
CA VAL A 373 15.11 -5.65 -3.13
C VAL A 373 15.73 -6.03 -4.47
N ARG A 374 14.88 -6.30 -5.46
CA ARG A 374 15.29 -6.65 -6.82
C ARG A 374 16.19 -5.56 -7.41
N LYS A 375 17.36 -5.93 -7.96
CA LYS A 375 18.31 -4.97 -8.58
C LYS A 375 17.70 -4.29 -9.80
N THR A 376 17.07 -5.08 -10.66
CA THR A 376 16.38 -4.64 -11.87
C THR A 376 14.89 -4.73 -11.63
N TYR A 377 14.23 -3.62 -11.30
CA TYR A 377 12.84 -3.59 -10.83
C TYR A 377 11.86 -4.33 -11.73
N ASP A 378 12.10 -4.40 -13.05
CA ASP A 378 11.24 -5.05 -14.04
C ASP A 378 11.65 -6.46 -14.46
N SER A 379 12.68 -7.06 -13.85
CA SER A 379 12.99 -8.47 -14.02
C SER A 379 11.92 -9.40 -13.42
N LEU A 380 11.96 -10.69 -13.76
CA LEU A 380 10.98 -11.70 -13.32
C LEU A 380 11.46 -12.50 -12.09
N SER A 381 12.39 -11.93 -11.31
CA SER A 381 13.00 -12.59 -10.15
C SER A 381 12.19 -12.33 -8.89
N TYR A 382 11.78 -13.37 -8.17
CA TYR A 382 10.95 -13.29 -6.97
C TYR A 382 11.65 -13.89 -5.75
N LEU A 383 11.23 -13.46 -4.56
CA LEU A 383 11.65 -14.07 -3.30
C LEU A 383 10.75 -15.25 -2.97
N HIS A 384 11.15 -16.44 -3.43
CA HIS A 384 10.48 -17.70 -3.13
C HIS A 384 11.47 -18.73 -2.61
N LEU A 385 11.01 -19.57 -1.69
CA LEU A 385 11.74 -20.76 -1.27
C LEU A 385 11.54 -21.87 -2.30
N ASN A 386 12.64 -22.51 -2.71
CA ASN A 386 12.63 -23.61 -3.67
C ASN A 386 12.00 -24.87 -3.04
N PRO A 387 10.89 -25.41 -3.58
CA PRO A 387 10.18 -26.55 -3.00
C PRO A 387 10.96 -27.87 -3.03
N THR A 388 12.08 -27.93 -3.77
CA THR A 388 13.02 -29.06 -3.76
C THR A 388 13.77 -29.12 -2.42
N TYR A 389 14.09 -27.96 -1.84
CA TYR A 389 14.96 -27.84 -0.67
C TYR A 389 14.23 -27.36 0.59
N PHE A 390 13.03 -26.82 0.45
CA PHE A 390 12.18 -26.37 1.54
C PHE A 390 10.82 -27.04 1.53
N ARG A 391 10.30 -27.31 2.74
CA ARG A 391 8.91 -27.70 2.99
C ARG A 391 8.25 -26.63 3.84
N ILE A 392 7.07 -26.20 3.41
CA ILE A 392 6.18 -25.35 4.19
C ILE A 392 5.23 -26.26 4.95
N LEU A 393 5.29 -26.22 6.27
CA LEU A 393 4.51 -27.09 7.16
C LEU A 393 3.58 -26.24 8.03
N ARG A 394 2.34 -26.70 8.18
CA ARG A 394 1.38 -26.09 9.09
C ARG A 394 1.43 -26.80 10.45
N THR A 395 1.75 -26.05 11.52
CA THR A 395 1.70 -26.52 12.91
C THR A 395 0.61 -25.76 13.69
N ASN A 396 0.97 -24.84 14.60
CA ASN A 396 0.13 -23.74 15.10
C ASN A 396 0.29 -22.46 14.26
N ARG A 397 1.49 -22.28 13.69
CA ARG A 397 1.82 -21.31 12.64
C ARG A 397 2.46 -22.05 11.47
N TYR A 398 2.65 -21.36 10.36
CA TYR A 398 3.44 -21.91 9.25
C TYR A 398 4.93 -21.86 9.58
N ILE A 399 5.63 -22.93 9.28
CA ILE A 399 7.10 -23.01 9.37
C ILE A 399 7.66 -23.43 8.02
N ALA A 400 8.76 -22.80 7.60
CA ALA A 400 9.56 -23.26 6.48
C ALA A 400 10.77 -24.01 7.02
N VAL A 401 10.92 -25.28 6.63
CA VAL A 401 12.03 -26.14 7.04
C VAL A 401 12.81 -26.55 5.81
N GLY A 402 14.11 -26.25 5.78
CA GLY A 402 14.94 -26.58 4.63
C GLY A 402 16.35 -25.99 4.70
N LEU A 403 17.19 -26.37 3.75
CA LEU A 403 18.54 -25.83 3.58
C LEU A 403 18.66 -25.30 2.15
N PRO A 404 18.86 -23.99 1.92
CA PRO A 404 18.93 -23.44 0.57
C PRO A 404 20.14 -24.01 -0.17
N SER A 405 19.97 -24.30 -1.46
CA SER A 405 21.10 -24.72 -2.28
C SER A 405 22.01 -23.52 -2.59
N ALA A 406 23.29 -23.79 -2.88
CA ALA A 406 24.21 -22.75 -3.32
C ALA A 406 23.74 -22.05 -4.61
N ALA A 407 23.07 -22.78 -5.51
CA ALA A 407 22.50 -22.24 -6.73
C ALA A 407 21.35 -21.25 -6.46
N ASP A 408 20.45 -21.58 -5.53
CA ASP A 408 19.35 -20.66 -5.14
C ASP A 408 19.91 -19.37 -4.52
N LEU A 409 20.92 -19.49 -3.65
CA LEU A 409 21.58 -18.36 -3.00
C LEU A 409 22.36 -17.48 -3.97
N ASN A 410 23.09 -18.09 -4.92
CA ASN A 410 23.75 -17.35 -5.99
C ASN A 410 22.73 -16.62 -6.88
N THR A 411 21.61 -17.27 -7.22
CA THR A 411 20.50 -16.63 -7.95
C THR A 411 19.98 -15.40 -7.22
N TRP A 412 19.81 -15.47 -5.90
CA TRP A 412 19.43 -14.31 -5.10
C TRP A 412 20.51 -13.22 -5.10
N ALA A 413 21.78 -13.56 -4.91
CA ALA A 413 22.87 -12.58 -4.93
C ALA A 413 23.04 -11.90 -6.31
N GLU A 414 22.72 -12.60 -7.40
CA GLU A 414 22.71 -12.04 -8.76
C GLU A 414 21.55 -11.05 -8.96
N ASN A 415 20.35 -11.37 -8.47
CA ASN A 415 19.12 -10.64 -8.79
C ASN A 415 18.67 -9.63 -7.73
N PHE A 416 19.12 -9.75 -6.49
CA PHE A 416 18.71 -8.91 -5.36
C PHE A 416 19.89 -8.15 -4.75
N THR A 417 19.59 -6.98 -4.22
CA THR A 417 20.48 -6.15 -3.42
C THR A 417 19.80 -5.83 -2.08
N CYS A 418 20.49 -5.10 -1.21
CA CYS A 418 19.99 -4.76 0.11
C CYS A 418 19.52 -3.31 0.17
N GLN A 419 18.32 -3.12 0.72
CA GLN A 419 17.87 -1.84 1.23
C GLN A 419 17.95 -1.87 2.76
N CYS A 420 18.90 -1.12 3.32
CA CYS A 420 19.20 -1.19 4.74
C CYS A 420 18.12 -0.52 5.59
N TYR A 421 17.94 -1.02 6.81
CA TYR A 421 17.08 -0.41 7.80
C TYR A 421 17.69 0.89 8.34
N ALA A 422 16.84 1.85 8.67
CA ALA A 422 17.24 3.14 9.19
C ALA A 422 18.10 2.97 10.45
N GLY A 423 19.25 3.66 10.50
CA GLY A 423 20.21 3.54 11.59
C GLY A 423 21.11 2.29 11.53
N MET A 424 20.96 1.44 10.50
CA MET A 424 21.80 0.27 10.28
C MET A 424 22.63 0.40 9.00
N SER A 425 23.76 -0.31 8.96
CA SER A 425 24.58 -0.46 7.77
C SER A 425 24.56 -1.91 7.31
N CYS A 426 24.29 -2.11 6.02
CA CYS A 426 24.22 -3.40 5.37
C CYS A 426 24.73 -3.29 3.94
N SER A 427 25.11 -4.42 3.36
CA SER A 427 25.54 -4.53 1.97
C SER A 427 25.26 -5.95 1.50
N PRO A 428 25.03 -6.19 0.19
CA PRO A 428 24.90 -7.54 -0.34
C PRO A 428 26.15 -8.37 0.01
N LYS A 429 26.02 -9.25 0.99
CA LYS A 429 27.08 -10.16 1.44
C LYS A 429 26.47 -11.53 1.65
N LEU A 430 26.64 -12.38 0.65
CA LEU A 430 26.06 -13.72 0.65
C LEU A 430 26.71 -14.60 1.72
N LEU A 431 25.86 -15.22 2.53
CA LEU A 431 26.22 -16.22 3.53
C LEU A 431 25.58 -17.55 3.11
N PHE A 432 26.32 -18.64 3.28
CA PHE A 432 25.82 -20.00 3.03
C PHE A 432 25.54 -20.68 4.36
N PRO A 433 24.26 -20.91 4.72
CA PRO A 433 23.93 -21.73 5.87
C PRO A 433 24.55 -23.12 5.77
N ASN A 434 25.07 -23.62 6.89
CA ASN A 434 25.61 -24.98 7.01
C ASN A 434 24.67 -25.93 7.77
N SER A 435 23.48 -25.45 8.14
CA SER A 435 22.49 -26.18 8.93
C SER A 435 21.08 -25.86 8.44
N VAL A 436 20.18 -26.82 8.65
CA VAL A 436 18.76 -26.68 8.29
C VAL A 436 18.17 -25.44 8.95
N LYS A 437 17.52 -24.61 8.14
CA LYS A 437 16.77 -23.45 8.58
C LYS A 437 15.37 -23.87 9.00
N ILE A 438 14.94 -23.37 10.15
CA ILE A 438 13.56 -23.45 10.63
C ILE A 438 13.09 -22.01 10.77
N ILE A 439 12.26 -21.56 9.84
CA ILE A 439 11.78 -20.18 9.76
C ILE A 439 10.30 -20.21 10.12
N GLN A 440 9.96 -19.63 11.27
CA GLN A 440 8.57 -19.46 11.66
C GLN A 440 8.03 -18.18 11.04
N VAL A 441 6.93 -18.33 10.29
CA VAL A 441 6.20 -17.22 9.66
C VAL A 441 5.31 -16.51 10.69
#